data_AF-A0A5U8SZX0-F1
#
_entry.id   AF-A0A5U8SZX0-F1
#
_cell.length_a   1.000
_cell.length_b   1.000
_cell.length_c   1.000
_cell.angle_alpha   90.00
_cell.angle_beta   90.00
_cell.angle_gamma   90.00
#
_symmetry.space_group_name_H-M   'P 1'
#
loop_
_entity.id
_entity.type
_entity.pdbx_description
1 polymer ?
#
loop_
_entity_poly.entity_id
_entity_poly.type
_entity_poly.pdbx_seq_one_letter_code
_entity_poly.pdbx_strand_id
1 'polypeptide(L)'
;MAITIKTEDDIAKMRVAGRLAAEVLEIIAPHVVPGVSTGELDRICHEHITVKQQAISACLGYHGFPKSVCISVNDVVCHGIPSEDKILKNGDIVNIDVTVIKDGFHGDTSAMFIAGKPTIQGERLCRVTQESLYLALRMVKPGIRLRTIGAAIQKFAEGH
;
A
#
# COMPACT_ATOMS: atom_id res chain seq x y z
N MET A 1 -9.37 -4.67 21.31
CA MET A 1 -9.06 -5.78 20.39
C MET A 1 -7.93 -6.60 21.00
N ALA A 2 -8.06 -7.92 21.09
CA ALA A 2 -7.01 -8.77 21.64
C ALA A 2 -5.93 -9.03 20.59
N ILE A 3 -4.67 -9.13 21.01
CA ILE A 3 -3.57 -9.56 20.14
C ILE A 3 -3.54 -11.09 20.16
N THR A 4 -3.77 -11.72 19.00
CA THR A 4 -3.79 -13.18 18.87
C THR A 4 -2.40 -13.71 18.54
N ILE A 5 -1.96 -14.73 19.28
CA ILE A 5 -0.76 -15.50 18.92
C ILE A 5 -1.13 -16.46 17.80
N LYS A 6 -0.48 -16.30 16.65
CA LYS A 6 -0.78 -17.07 15.43
C LYS A 6 -0.20 -18.49 15.52
N THR A 7 -0.95 -19.45 15.00
CA THR A 7 -0.45 -20.82 14.79
C THR A 7 0.48 -20.89 13.58
N GLU A 8 1.19 -22.01 13.41
CA GLU A 8 2.03 -22.22 12.22
C GLU A 8 1.23 -22.20 10.92
N ASP A 9 0.01 -22.75 10.93
CA ASP A 9 -0.93 -22.73 9.79
C ASP A 9 -1.39 -21.31 9.48
N ASP A 10 -1.75 -20.53 10.50
CA ASP A 10 -2.09 -19.11 10.32
C ASP A 10 -0.94 -18.34 9.67
N ILE A 11 0.30 -18.57 10.14
CA ILE A 11 1.50 -17.91 9.61
C ILE A 11 1.73 -18.32 8.15
N ALA A 12 1.54 -19.60 7.80
CA ALA A 12 1.68 -20.07 6.43
C ALA A 12 0.68 -19.38 5.49
N LYS A 13 -0.59 -19.24 5.90
CA LYS A 13 -1.63 -18.54 5.13
C LYS A 13 -1.36 -17.04 5.03
N MET A 14 -0.92 -16.41 6.12
CA MET A 14 -0.50 -15.00 6.12
C MET A 14 0.67 -14.73 5.15
N ARG A 15 1.64 -15.65 5.03
CA ARG A 15 2.73 -15.53 4.05
C ARG A 15 2.22 -15.55 2.61
N VAL A 16 1.21 -16.38 2.32
CA VAL A 16 0.58 -16.40 0.99
C VAL A 16 -0.13 -15.08 0.74
N ALA A 17 -1.03 -14.66 1.64
CA ALA A 17 -1.79 -13.42 1.47
C ALA A 17 -0.88 -12.19 1.34
N GLY A 18 0.15 -12.07 2.19
CA GLY A 18 1.11 -10.97 2.13
C GLY A 18 1.92 -10.95 0.82
N ARG A 19 2.33 -12.11 0.31
CA ARG A 19 3.02 -12.19 -1.00
C ARG A 19 2.10 -11.75 -2.15
N LEU A 20 0.84 -12.18 -2.13
CA LEU A 20 -0.13 -11.80 -3.17
C LEU A 20 -0.38 -10.28 -3.16
N ALA A 21 -0.51 -9.65 -1.98
CA ALA A 21 -0.66 -8.19 -1.89
C ALA A 21 0.58 -7.45 -2.44
N ALA A 22 1.79 -7.92 -2.11
CA ALA A 22 3.03 -7.34 -2.63
C ALA A 22 3.16 -7.48 -4.15
N GLU A 23 2.79 -8.64 -4.72
CA GLU A 23 2.84 -8.88 -6.16
C GLU A 23 1.96 -7.89 -6.95
N VAL A 24 0.82 -7.46 -6.40
CA VAL A 24 -0.03 -6.42 -7.02
C VAL A 24 0.72 -5.09 -7.14
N LEU A 25 1.53 -4.72 -6.14
CA LEU A 25 2.36 -3.51 -6.20
C LEU A 25 3.49 -3.62 -7.23
N GLU A 26 4.03 -4.83 -7.43
CA GLU A 26 5.06 -5.08 -8.43
C GLU A 26 4.50 -4.99 -9.85
N ILE A 27 3.33 -5.59 -10.11
CA ILE A 27 2.73 -5.58 -11.45
C ILE A 27 2.16 -4.22 -11.83
N ILE A 28 1.71 -3.41 -10.87
CA ILE A 28 1.12 -2.09 -11.17
C ILE A 28 2.18 -1.02 -11.44
N ALA A 29 3.39 -1.20 -10.90
CA ALA A 29 4.50 -0.25 -11.01
C ALA A 29 4.74 0.30 -12.44
N PRO A 30 4.85 -0.54 -13.51
CA PRO A 30 5.07 -0.03 -14.87
C PRO A 30 3.88 0.75 -15.45
N HIS A 31 2.69 0.66 -14.86
CA HIS A 31 1.49 1.36 -15.32
C HIS A 31 1.32 2.74 -14.66
N VAL A 32 2.09 3.05 -13.60
CA VAL A 32 2.03 4.36 -12.94
C VAL A 32 2.78 5.41 -13.77
N VAL A 33 2.15 5.84 -14.86
CA VAL A 33 2.72 6.80 -15.82
C VAL A 33 1.78 7.98 -16.04
N PRO A 34 2.30 9.16 -16.45
CA PRO A 34 1.46 10.31 -16.77
C PRO A 34 0.43 9.98 -17.86
N GLY A 35 -0.80 10.48 -17.70
CA GLY A 35 -1.91 10.27 -18.63
C GLY A 35 -2.82 9.10 -18.29
N VAL A 36 -2.41 8.20 -17.38
CA VAL A 36 -3.24 7.07 -16.91
C VAL A 36 -4.21 7.55 -15.82
N SER A 37 -5.46 7.06 -15.84
CA SER A 37 -6.44 7.35 -14.80
C SER A 37 -6.24 6.43 -13.58
N THR A 38 -6.53 6.91 -12.38
CA THR A 38 -6.54 6.04 -11.20
C THR A 38 -7.57 4.90 -11.33
N GLY A 39 -8.68 5.14 -12.04
CA GLY A 39 -9.67 4.10 -12.35
C GLY A 39 -9.13 2.98 -13.24
N GLU A 40 -8.22 3.29 -14.17
CA GLU A 40 -7.51 2.28 -14.97
C GLU A 40 -6.57 1.44 -14.12
N LEU A 41 -5.80 2.09 -13.24
CA LEU A 41 -4.92 1.38 -12.31
C LEU A 41 -5.71 0.43 -11.38
N ASP A 42 -6.85 0.88 -10.86
CA ASP A 42 -7.74 0.04 -10.05
C ASP A 42 -8.25 -1.19 -10.82
N ARG A 43 -8.60 -1.04 -12.12
CA ARG A 43 -9.01 -2.17 -12.96
C ARG A 43 -7.89 -3.21 -13.11
N ILE A 44 -6.66 -2.76 -13.37
CA ILE A 44 -5.50 -3.65 -13.52
C ILE A 44 -5.27 -4.42 -12.22
N CYS A 45 -5.27 -3.73 -11.07
CA CYS A 45 -5.16 -4.36 -9.75
C CYS A 45 -6.31 -5.35 -9.51
N HIS A 46 -7.56 -4.95 -9.80
CA HIS A 46 -8.74 -5.78 -9.61
C HIS A 46 -8.66 -7.08 -10.41
N GLU A 47 -8.35 -7.01 -11.70
CA GLU A 47 -8.22 -8.18 -12.56
C GLU A 47 -7.11 -9.11 -12.06
N HIS A 48 -5.95 -8.55 -11.67
CA HIS A 48 -4.87 -9.36 -11.14
C HIS A 48 -5.28 -10.09 -9.86
N ILE A 49 -5.89 -9.40 -8.90
CA ILE A 49 -6.34 -9.98 -7.62
C ILE A 49 -7.39 -11.07 -7.86
N THR A 50 -8.42 -10.78 -8.65
CA THR A 50 -9.60 -11.65 -8.77
C THR A 50 -9.44 -12.78 -9.78
N VAL A 51 -8.80 -12.51 -10.92
CA VAL A 51 -8.68 -13.48 -12.01
C VAL A 51 -7.37 -14.25 -11.93
N LYS A 52 -6.23 -13.57 -11.71
CA LYS A 52 -4.91 -14.23 -11.71
C LYS A 52 -4.62 -14.91 -10.37
N GLN A 53 -4.78 -14.18 -9.27
CA GLN A 53 -4.47 -14.70 -7.93
C GLN A 53 -5.62 -15.54 -7.32
N GLN A 54 -6.82 -15.45 -7.91
CA GLN A 54 -8.05 -16.05 -7.36
C GLN A 54 -8.24 -15.67 -5.88
N ALA A 55 -8.04 -14.39 -5.58
CA ALA A 55 -8.20 -13.77 -4.28
C ALA A 55 -9.34 -12.75 -4.32
N ILE A 56 -9.68 -12.19 -3.16
CA ILE A 56 -10.70 -11.15 -3.03
C ILE A 56 -9.99 -9.84 -2.72
N SER A 57 -10.41 -8.73 -3.33
CA SER A 57 -10.01 -7.40 -2.86
C SER A 57 -10.74 -7.10 -1.56
N ALA A 58 -10.01 -6.86 -0.47
CA ALA A 58 -10.62 -6.58 0.83
C ALA A 58 -11.25 -5.18 0.88
N CYS A 59 -10.76 -4.24 0.07
CA CYS A 59 -11.28 -2.87 0.02
C CYS A 59 -12.68 -2.83 -0.61
N LEU A 60 -12.94 -3.67 -1.60
CA LEU A 60 -14.17 -3.62 -2.37
C LEU A 60 -15.40 -3.97 -1.51
N GLY A 61 -16.27 -2.99 -1.29
CA GLY A 61 -17.47 -3.10 -0.46
C GLY A 61 -17.23 -2.90 1.04
N TYR A 62 -15.98 -2.76 1.50
CA TYR A 62 -15.67 -2.56 2.92
C TYR A 62 -16.23 -1.22 3.42
N HIS A 63 -17.21 -1.27 4.32
CA HIS A 63 -17.98 -0.09 4.75
C HIS A 63 -18.51 0.78 3.59
N GLY A 64 -18.84 0.15 2.45
CA GLY A 64 -19.32 0.84 1.25
C GLY A 64 -18.23 1.46 0.37
N PHE A 65 -16.94 1.18 0.63
CA PHE A 65 -15.86 1.62 -0.24
C PHE A 65 -16.01 1.00 -1.65
N PRO A 66 -15.98 1.80 -2.74
CA PRO A 66 -16.51 1.37 -4.03
C PRO A 66 -15.47 0.75 -4.99
N LYS A 67 -14.20 0.63 -4.58
CA LYS A 67 -13.07 0.28 -5.44
C LYS A 67 -12.19 -0.82 -4.84
N SER A 68 -11.30 -1.37 -5.64
CA SER A 68 -10.54 -2.58 -5.29
C SER A 68 -9.22 -2.27 -4.57
N VAL A 69 -8.68 -1.08 -4.78
CA VAL A 69 -7.49 -0.57 -4.09
C VAL A 69 -7.70 0.90 -3.73
N CYS A 70 -6.91 1.43 -2.80
CA CYS A 70 -6.87 2.88 -2.57
C CYS A 70 -5.73 3.48 -3.38
N ILE A 71 -5.99 4.61 -4.05
CA ILE A 71 -4.97 5.33 -4.83
C ILE A 71 -4.98 6.80 -4.41
N SER A 72 -3.94 7.20 -3.68
CA SER A 72 -3.85 8.50 -3.03
C SER A 72 -2.78 9.34 -3.71
N VAL A 73 -3.22 10.35 -4.46
CA VAL A 73 -2.35 11.22 -5.26
C VAL A 73 -2.06 12.51 -4.49
N ASN A 74 -0.79 12.87 -4.37
CA ASN A 74 -0.30 14.12 -3.76
C ASN A 74 -0.78 14.36 -2.33
N ASP A 75 -1.71 15.32 -2.14
CA ASP A 75 -2.21 15.78 -0.84
C ASP A 75 -3.20 14.81 -0.18
N VAL A 76 -3.66 13.80 -0.92
CA VAL A 76 -4.49 12.72 -0.36
C VAL A 76 -3.60 11.83 0.51
N VAL A 77 -3.82 11.87 1.83
CA VAL A 77 -2.99 11.12 2.81
C VAL A 77 -3.17 9.60 2.67
N CYS A 78 -4.42 9.14 2.61
CA CYS A 78 -4.79 7.73 2.47
C CYS A 78 -6.22 7.61 1.93
N HIS A 79 -6.62 6.40 1.55
CA HIS A 79 -7.99 6.06 1.13
C HIS A 79 -8.52 6.88 -0.05
N GLY A 80 -7.64 7.34 -0.95
CA GLY A 80 -8.09 7.94 -2.20
C GLY A 80 -8.92 6.96 -3.02
N ILE A 81 -10.11 7.38 -3.46
CA ILE A 81 -11.02 6.56 -4.27
C ILE A 81 -10.63 6.69 -5.75
N PRO A 82 -10.25 5.58 -6.41
CA PRO A 82 -9.99 5.57 -7.85
C PRO A 82 -11.17 6.11 -8.69
N SER A 83 -10.86 6.94 -9.70
CA SER A 83 -11.82 7.47 -10.67
C SER A 83 -11.22 7.62 -12.06
N GLU A 84 -12.07 7.60 -13.10
CA GLU A 84 -11.64 7.87 -14.48
C GLU A 84 -11.19 9.32 -14.68
N ASP A 85 -11.74 10.26 -13.90
CA ASP A 85 -11.45 11.68 -14.04
C ASP A 85 -10.14 12.10 -13.37
N LYS A 86 -9.61 11.27 -12.46
CA LYS A 86 -8.33 11.54 -11.79
C LYS A 86 -7.18 10.97 -12.63
N ILE A 87 -6.67 11.81 -13.53
CA ILE A 87 -5.55 11.51 -14.42
C ILE A 87 -4.21 11.86 -13.76
N LEU A 88 -3.27 10.92 -13.77
CA LEU A 88 -1.91 11.14 -13.27
C LEU A 88 -1.15 12.14 -14.16
N LYS A 89 -0.38 13.01 -13.52
CA LYS A 89 0.44 14.03 -14.19
C LYS A 89 1.91 13.74 -13.96
N ASN A 90 2.75 14.28 -14.83
CA ASN A 90 4.19 14.20 -14.67
C ASN A 90 4.63 14.90 -13.37
N GLY A 91 5.30 14.18 -12.48
CA GLY A 91 5.66 14.65 -11.14
C GLY A 91 4.71 14.20 -10.03
N ASP A 92 3.58 13.58 -10.40
CA ASP A 92 2.69 12.76 -9.56
C ASP A 92 3.45 11.94 -8.51
N ILE A 93 3.29 12.18 -7.20
CA ILE A 93 3.53 11.11 -6.20
C ILE A 93 2.20 10.40 -5.90
N VAL A 94 2.24 9.08 -5.88
CA VAL A 94 1.02 8.25 -5.80
C VAL A 94 1.25 7.13 -4.80
N ASN A 95 0.48 7.08 -3.72
CA ASN A 95 0.37 5.88 -2.90
C ASN A 95 -0.65 4.93 -3.52
N ILE A 96 -0.30 3.66 -3.68
CA ILE A 96 -1.25 2.60 -3.99
C ILE A 96 -1.26 1.64 -2.80
N ASP A 97 -2.44 1.44 -2.23
CA ASP A 97 -2.68 0.61 -1.06
C ASP A 97 -3.54 -0.60 -1.42
N VAL A 98 -3.00 -1.79 -1.13
CA VAL A 98 -3.53 -3.07 -1.57
C VAL A 98 -3.77 -3.96 -0.37
N THR A 99 -5.03 -4.38 -0.22
CA THR A 99 -5.41 -5.41 0.72
C THR A 99 -6.11 -6.56 -0.01
N VAL A 100 -5.59 -7.78 0.12
CA VAL A 100 -6.17 -9.00 -0.45
C VAL A 100 -6.65 -9.96 0.63
N ILE A 101 -7.70 -10.72 0.34
CA ILE A 101 -8.14 -11.86 1.16
C ILE A 101 -7.88 -13.15 0.40
N LYS A 102 -7.10 -14.05 1.00
CA LYS A 102 -6.85 -15.41 0.50
C LYS A 102 -7.02 -16.40 1.65
N ASP A 103 -7.85 -17.42 1.45
CA ASP A 103 -8.12 -18.50 2.41
C ASP A 103 -8.48 -17.99 3.82
N GLY A 104 -9.22 -16.87 3.88
CA GLY A 104 -9.66 -16.23 5.12
C GLY A 104 -8.64 -15.27 5.76
N PHE A 105 -7.46 -15.07 5.16
CA PHE A 105 -6.41 -14.20 5.69
C PHE A 105 -6.22 -12.96 4.83
N HIS A 106 -6.01 -11.83 5.51
CA HIS A 106 -5.71 -10.56 4.87
C HIS A 106 -4.19 -10.40 4.69
N GLY A 107 -3.77 -9.98 3.50
CA GLY A 107 -2.44 -9.43 3.24
C GLY A 107 -2.60 -7.96 2.89
N ASP A 108 -1.84 -7.08 3.53
CA ASP A 108 -2.03 -5.64 3.47
C ASP A 108 -0.68 -4.91 3.32
N THR A 109 -0.55 -4.09 2.29
CA THR A 109 0.66 -3.31 2.02
C THR A 109 0.39 -2.18 1.03
N SER A 110 1.19 -1.12 1.12
CA SER A 110 1.19 -0.01 0.17
C SER A 110 2.60 0.40 -0.23
N ALA A 111 2.71 1.12 -1.34
CA ALA A 111 3.96 1.75 -1.78
C ALA A 111 3.72 3.11 -2.41
N MET A 112 4.73 3.97 -2.33
CA MET A 112 4.79 5.24 -3.06
C MET A 112 5.41 5.02 -4.43
N PHE A 113 4.77 5.57 -5.46
CA PHE A 113 5.21 5.60 -6.84
C PHE A 113 5.35 7.05 -7.31
N ILE A 114 6.10 7.24 -8.39
CA ILE A 114 6.29 8.54 -9.04
C ILE A 114 5.89 8.42 -10.50
N ALA A 115 4.88 9.18 -10.92
CA ALA A 115 4.44 9.23 -12.31
C ALA A 115 5.36 10.15 -13.12
N GLY A 116 6.22 9.56 -13.95
CA GLY A 116 7.16 10.30 -14.79
C GLY A 116 8.35 10.85 -14.00
N LYS A 117 8.74 12.10 -14.25
CA LYS A 117 9.92 12.71 -13.62
C LYS A 117 9.58 13.25 -12.23
N PRO A 118 10.32 12.87 -11.16
CA PRO A 118 10.08 13.38 -9.82
C PRO A 118 10.27 14.90 -9.71
N THR A 119 9.50 15.52 -8.81
CA THR A 119 9.88 16.81 -8.22
C THR A 119 10.86 16.58 -7.07
N ILE A 120 11.68 17.59 -6.76
CA ILE A 120 12.64 17.52 -5.63
C ILE A 120 11.90 17.22 -4.32
N GLN A 121 10.75 17.87 -4.10
CA GLN A 121 9.94 17.67 -2.90
C GLN A 121 9.29 16.29 -2.86
N GLY A 122 8.73 15.82 -3.97
CA GLY A 122 8.10 14.51 -4.07
C GLY A 122 9.08 13.37 -3.86
N GLU A 123 10.25 13.43 -4.51
CA GLU A 123 11.32 12.43 -4.32
C GLU A 123 11.81 12.39 -2.87
N ARG A 124 12.04 13.57 -2.28
CA ARG A 124 12.47 13.68 -0.89
C ARG A 124 11.41 13.09 0.06
N LEU A 125 10.14 13.42 -0.13
CA LEU A 125 9.06 12.93 0.73
C LEU A 125 8.89 11.41 0.64
N CYS A 126 8.89 10.85 -0.57
CA CYS A 126 8.79 9.40 -0.78
C CYS A 126 9.99 8.68 -0.13
N ARG A 127 11.21 9.18 -0.33
CA ARG A 127 12.43 8.60 0.26
C ARG A 127 12.40 8.63 1.79
N VAL A 128 12.14 9.80 2.39
CA VAL A 128 12.12 9.95 3.86
C VAL A 128 11.02 9.07 4.47
N THR A 129 9.84 8.99 3.85
CA THR A 129 8.77 8.10 4.28
C THR A 129 9.22 6.63 4.27
N GLN A 130 9.86 6.17 3.18
CA GLN A 130 10.36 4.80 3.08
C GLN A 130 11.48 4.49 4.09
N GLU A 131 12.43 5.41 4.28
CA GLU A 131 13.50 5.26 5.26
C GLU A 131 12.95 5.14 6.69
N SER A 132 11.90 5.92 7.00
CA SER A 132 11.20 5.86 8.30
C SER A 132 10.48 4.53 8.52
N LEU A 133 9.87 3.95 7.47
CA LEU A 133 9.27 2.62 7.51
C LEU A 133 10.34 1.55 7.79
N TYR A 134 11.47 1.60 7.08
CA TYR A 134 12.54 0.63 7.29
C TYR A 134 13.21 0.77 8.66
N LEU A 135 13.32 1.99 9.20
CA LEU A 135 13.72 2.21 10.59
C LEU A 135 12.78 1.48 11.54
N ALA A 136 11.47 1.69 11.39
CA ALA A 136 10.45 1.05 12.23
C ALA A 136 10.49 -0.49 12.14
N LEU A 137 10.59 -1.05 10.93
CA LEU A 137 10.64 -2.50 10.73
C LEU A 137 11.83 -3.16 11.45
N ARG A 138 13.00 -2.52 11.44
CA ARG A 138 14.19 -3.01 12.16
C ARG A 138 14.04 -3.05 13.68
N MET A 139 13.08 -2.30 14.23
CA MET A 139 12.82 -2.27 15.68
C MET A 139 11.92 -3.42 16.14
N VAL A 140 11.16 -4.05 15.25
CA VAL A 140 10.15 -5.05 15.60
C VAL A 140 10.81 -6.34 16.11
N LYS A 141 10.61 -6.64 17.40
CA LYS A 141 11.07 -7.87 18.06
C LYS A 141 10.29 -8.12 19.36
N PRO A 142 10.30 -9.34 19.92
CA PRO A 142 9.69 -9.60 21.23
C PRO A 142 10.17 -8.62 22.31
N GLY A 143 9.23 -8.15 23.13
CA GLY A 143 9.51 -7.25 24.26
C GLY A 143 9.49 -5.75 23.96
N ILE A 144 9.41 -5.32 22.68
CA ILE A 144 9.26 -3.90 22.35
C ILE A 144 7.83 -3.40 22.63
N ARG A 145 7.68 -2.12 23.01
CA ARG A 145 6.37 -1.48 23.17
C ARG A 145 5.97 -0.81 21.87
N LEU A 146 4.76 -1.08 21.34
CA LEU A 146 4.29 -0.50 20.07
C LEU A 146 4.47 1.03 19.97
N ARG A 147 4.23 1.77 21.07
CA ARG A 147 4.40 3.23 21.11
C ARG A 147 5.82 3.73 20.77
N THR A 148 6.85 2.90 20.95
CA THR A 148 8.23 3.32 20.61
C THR A 148 8.46 3.39 19.12
N ILE A 149 7.67 2.66 18.31
CA ILE A 149 7.74 2.70 16.85
C ILE A 149 7.33 4.10 16.36
N GLY A 150 6.16 4.59 16.81
CA GLY A 150 5.69 5.94 16.46
C GLY A 150 6.66 7.04 16.90
N ALA A 151 7.19 6.94 18.12
CA ALA A 151 8.19 7.91 18.61
C ALA A 151 9.47 7.93 17.77
N ALA A 152 9.93 6.77 17.27
CA ALA A 152 11.10 6.69 16.42
C ALA A 152 10.84 7.26 15.02
N ILE A 153 9.68 6.95 14.41
CA ILE A 153 9.26 7.50 13.12
C ILE A 153 9.16 9.03 13.20
N GLN A 154 8.49 9.57 14.22
CA GLN A 154 8.34 11.02 14.39
C GLN A 154 9.69 11.73 14.48
N LYS A 155 10.58 11.24 15.37
CA LYS A 155 11.93 11.81 15.53
C LYS A 155 12.72 11.78 14.22
N PHE A 156 12.57 10.72 13.43
CA PHE A 156 13.24 10.61 12.13
C PHE A 156 12.68 11.60 11.11
N ALA A 157 11.35 11.68 11.00
CA ALA A 157 10.68 12.55 10.05
C ALA A 157 10.93 14.05 10.35
N GLU A 158 10.83 14.48 11.61
CA GLU A 158 11.07 15.87 12.01
C GLU A 158 12.54 16.30 11.88
N GLY A 159 13.47 15.34 11.78
CA GLY A 159 14.89 15.60 11.58
C GLY A 159 15.33 15.86 10.13
N HIS A 160 14.39 15.79 9.17
CA HIS A 160 14.63 16.02 7.75
C HIS A 160 13.93 17.30 7.30
#